data_AF-A0A354WYN4-F1
#
_entry.id   AF-A0A354WYN4-F1
#
_cell.length_a   1.000
_cell.length_b   1.000
_cell.length_c   1.000
_cell.angle_alpha   90.00
_cell.angle_beta   90.00
_cell.angle_gamma   90.00
#
_symmetry.space_group_name_H-M   'P 1'
#
loop_
_entity.id
_entity.type
_entity.pdbx_description
1 polymer ?
#
loop_
_entity_poly.entity_id
_entity_poly.type
_entity_poly.pdbx_seq_one_letter_code
_entity_poly.pdbx_strand_id
1 'polypeptide(L)'
;ARAANGFVKAADPTTMAETTSAYVLDDKVHGEKKANAAANYRIGLYPDSQFSTKEKATQALRWERKIEMALEGHRWYDLVRWGIASEELNSFVKYEAQYLSKYANSVYNEKWVTLPIPHNQILKMDGLLVQNENWK
;
A
#
# COMPACT_ATOMS: atom_id res chain seq x y z
N ALA A 1 20.38 12.08 11.26
CA ALA A 1 18.94 12.12 11.01
C ALA A 1 18.66 13.16 9.94
N ARG A 2 18.27 12.77 8.71
CA ARG A 2 18.04 13.72 7.59
C ARG A 2 16.65 13.60 6.93
N ALA A 3 15.79 12.69 7.39
CA ALA A 3 14.49 12.45 6.74
C ALA A 3 13.33 13.32 7.27
N ALA A 4 13.52 14.16 8.30
CA ALA A 4 12.39 14.74 9.05
C ALA A 4 12.31 16.28 9.06
N ASN A 5 13.03 17.02 8.20
CA ASN A 5 12.96 18.50 8.21
C ASN A 5 12.28 19.09 6.96
N GLY A 6 11.91 18.27 5.98
CA GLY A 6 11.33 18.71 4.71
C GLY A 6 9.91 18.18 4.53
N PHE A 7 9.00 19.04 4.10
CA PHE A 7 7.69 18.68 3.57
C PHE A 7 7.50 19.43 2.25
N VAL A 8 6.66 18.90 1.37
CA VAL A 8 6.29 19.60 0.15
C VAL A 8 5.33 20.72 0.53
N LYS A 9 5.65 21.95 0.16
CA LYS A 9 4.73 23.09 0.32
C LYS A 9 3.67 23.09 -0.78
N ALA A 10 2.53 23.70 -0.50
CA ALA A 10 1.52 23.90 -1.52
C ALA A 10 2.07 24.73 -2.68
N ALA A 11 1.65 24.39 -3.89
CA ALA A 11 2.01 25.11 -5.11
C ALA A 11 0.75 25.57 -5.85
N ASP A 12 0.81 26.75 -6.45
CA ASP A 12 -0.23 27.25 -7.34
C ASP A 12 -0.28 26.37 -8.61
N PRO A 13 -1.45 25.88 -9.04
CA PRO A 13 -1.54 24.90 -10.13
C PRO A 13 -1.24 25.50 -11.52
N THR A 14 -1.23 26.82 -11.66
CA THR A 14 -0.96 27.49 -12.94
C THR A 14 0.50 27.90 -13.05
N THR A 15 1.06 28.43 -11.96
CA THR A 15 2.39 29.06 -11.94
C THR A 15 3.46 28.19 -11.30
N MET A 16 3.07 27.13 -10.58
CA MET A 16 3.94 26.26 -9.79
C MET A 16 4.72 26.98 -8.67
N ALA A 17 4.38 28.23 -8.37
CA ALA A 17 4.96 28.98 -7.26
C ALA A 17 4.41 28.49 -5.92
N GLU A 18 5.19 28.61 -4.84
CA GLU A 18 4.71 28.31 -3.48
C GLU A 18 3.46 29.14 -3.16
N THR A 19 2.42 28.51 -2.60
CA THR A 19 1.15 29.15 -2.25
C THR A 19 0.68 28.74 -0.85
N THR A 20 -0.42 29.32 -0.39
CA THR A 20 -1.02 29.00 0.91
C THR A 20 -1.98 27.82 0.82
N SER A 21 -2.06 27.01 1.87
CA SER A 21 -3.03 25.92 1.98
C SER A 21 -3.53 25.75 3.41
N ALA A 22 -4.65 25.06 3.56
CA ALA A 22 -5.18 24.66 4.87
C ALA A 22 -4.42 23.48 5.51
N TYR A 23 -3.48 22.87 4.78
CA TYR A 23 -2.78 21.68 5.25
C TYR A 23 -1.52 22.02 6.04
N VAL A 24 -1.15 21.10 6.94
CA VAL A 24 -0.05 21.30 7.88
C VAL A 24 0.91 20.12 7.92
N LEU A 25 2.17 20.40 8.18
CA LEU A 25 3.10 19.44 8.76
C LEU A 25 2.97 19.50 10.29
N ASP A 26 2.61 18.38 10.90
CA ASP A 26 2.61 18.09 12.33
C ASP A 26 3.77 17.12 12.62
N ASP A 27 4.95 17.67 12.90
CA ASP A 27 6.14 16.91 13.27
C ASP A 27 6.20 16.73 14.79
N LYS A 28 5.77 15.55 15.22
CA LYS A 28 5.74 15.15 16.62
C LYS A 28 7.10 14.74 17.17
N VAL A 29 8.09 14.51 16.30
CA VAL A 29 9.44 14.15 16.73
C VAL A 29 10.16 15.38 17.27
N HIS A 30 10.02 16.52 16.60
CA HIS A 30 10.64 17.79 17.01
C HIS A 30 9.67 18.78 17.65
N GLY A 31 8.37 18.45 17.74
CA GLY A 31 7.35 19.34 18.29
C GLY A 31 7.06 20.55 17.41
N GLU A 32 7.33 20.46 16.11
CA GLU A 32 7.17 21.54 15.15
C GLU A 32 5.87 21.39 14.37
N LYS A 33 5.19 22.53 14.15
CA LYS A 33 4.05 22.60 13.25
C LYS A 33 4.27 23.65 12.18
N LYS A 34 4.21 23.27 10.90
CA LYS A 34 4.41 24.18 9.77
C LYS A 34 3.16 24.24 8.89
N ALA A 35 2.78 25.44 8.46
CA ALA A 35 1.61 25.69 7.62
C ALA A 35 1.96 25.61 6.12
N ASN A 36 0.94 25.71 5.26
CA ASN A 36 1.06 25.74 3.80
C ASN A 36 1.68 24.47 3.21
N ALA A 37 1.36 23.32 3.80
CA ALA A 37 1.79 22.03 3.29
C ALA A 37 1.00 21.61 2.03
N ALA A 38 1.58 20.81 1.16
CA ALA A 38 0.87 20.24 0.02
C ALA A 38 -0.20 19.21 0.47
N ALA A 39 -0.01 18.59 1.63
CA ALA A 39 -0.92 17.66 2.25
C ALA A 39 -0.81 17.72 3.77
N ASN A 40 -1.71 17.05 4.50
CA ASN A 40 -1.57 16.89 5.93
C ASN A 40 -0.51 15.82 6.23
N TYR A 41 0.64 16.24 6.73
CA TYR A 41 1.72 15.35 7.16
C TYR A 41 1.67 15.22 8.69
N ARG A 42 1.63 13.99 9.19
CA ARG A 42 1.70 13.72 10.64
C ARG A 42 2.78 12.68 10.89
N ILE A 43 3.94 13.14 11.34
CA ILE A 43 5.14 12.33 11.48
C ILE A 43 5.45 12.22 12.96
N GLY A 44 5.69 11.01 13.44
CA GLY A 44 6.00 10.75 14.84
C GLY A 44 6.62 9.37 15.02
N LEU A 45 7.22 9.15 16.18
CA LEU A 45 7.74 7.83 16.54
C LEU A 45 6.59 6.92 16.97
N TYR A 46 6.70 5.64 16.61
CA TYR A 46 5.86 4.60 17.21
C TYR A 46 6.12 4.52 18.71
N PRO A 47 5.09 4.26 19.53
CA PRO A 47 5.30 4.03 20.96
C PRO A 47 6.05 2.72 21.18
N ASP A 48 6.79 2.60 22.30
CA ASP A 48 7.53 1.37 22.65
C ASP A 48 6.62 0.13 22.68
N SER A 49 5.35 0.31 23.04
CA SER A 49 4.33 -0.74 23.05
C SER A 49 3.99 -1.33 21.66
N GLN A 50 4.40 -0.66 20.58
CA GLN A 50 4.32 -1.18 19.21
C GLN A 50 5.41 -2.20 18.91
N PHE A 51 6.55 -2.14 19.59
CA PHE A 51 7.67 -3.07 19.38
C PHE A 51 7.81 -4.12 20.49
N SER A 52 6.79 -4.24 21.35
CA SER A 52 6.79 -5.20 22.45
C SER A 52 6.59 -6.66 22.04
N THR A 53 6.07 -6.91 20.83
CA THR A 53 5.96 -8.27 20.27
C THR A 53 6.36 -8.30 18.81
N LYS A 54 6.71 -9.48 18.31
CA LYS A 54 7.05 -9.71 16.91
C LYS A 54 5.90 -9.34 15.97
N GLU A 55 4.67 -9.63 16.37
CA GLU A 55 3.46 -9.39 15.58
C GLU A 55 3.22 -7.89 15.41
N LYS A 56 3.34 -7.11 16.49
CA LYS A 56 3.19 -5.66 16.42
C LYS A 56 4.35 -4.99 15.68
N ALA A 57 5.58 -5.47 15.87
CA ALA A 57 6.72 -5.00 15.08
C ALA A 57 6.52 -5.29 13.58
N THR A 58 5.99 -6.47 13.24
CA THR A 58 5.66 -6.84 11.86
C THR A 58 4.55 -5.95 11.30
N GLN A 59 3.54 -5.60 12.10
CA GLN A 59 2.50 -4.66 11.69
C GLN A 59 3.06 -3.28 11.34
N ALA A 60 3.94 -2.72 12.19
CA ALA A 60 4.59 -1.43 11.93
C ALA A 60 5.46 -1.49 10.66
N LEU A 61 6.26 -2.55 10.50
CA LEU A 61 7.06 -2.77 9.28
C LEU A 61 6.21 -2.83 8.01
N ARG A 62 5.08 -3.57 8.03
CA ARG A 62 4.16 -3.68 6.90
C ARG A 62 3.47 -2.35 6.57
N TRP A 63 3.18 -1.54 7.59
CA TRP A 63 2.60 -0.21 7.44
C TRP A 63 3.58 0.76 6.77
N GLU A 64 4.80 0.88 7.30
CA GLU A 64 5.85 1.76 6.75
C GLU A 64 6.15 1.40 5.29
N ARG A 65 6.34 0.10 5.01
CA ARG A 65 6.59 -0.34 3.63
C ARG A 65 5.44 -0.02 2.67
N LYS A 66 4.18 -0.02 3.14
CA LYS A 66 3.01 0.34 2.32
C LYS A 66 3.03 1.81 1.92
N ILE A 67 3.38 2.70 2.84
CA ILE A 67 3.34 4.15 2.59
C ILE A 67 4.60 4.63 1.86
N GLU A 68 5.78 4.07 2.17
CA GLU A 68 7.04 4.45 1.55
C GLU A 68 7.10 4.08 0.08
N MET A 69 6.61 2.88 -0.27
CA MET A 69 6.69 2.31 -1.63
C MET A 69 5.31 2.29 -2.31
N ALA A 70 4.43 3.22 -1.92
CA ALA A 70 3.11 3.35 -2.50
C ALA A 70 3.23 3.70 -3.99
N LEU A 71 2.39 3.07 -4.82
CA LEU A 71 2.35 3.29 -6.28
C LEU A 71 3.60 2.85 -7.06
N GLU A 72 4.53 2.14 -6.44
CA GLU A 72 5.75 1.61 -7.08
C GLU A 72 5.63 0.14 -7.52
N GLY A 73 4.42 -0.44 -7.49
CA GLY A 73 4.17 -1.81 -7.97
C GLY A 73 4.52 -2.93 -6.99
N HIS A 74 4.97 -2.62 -5.77
CA HIS A 74 5.37 -3.63 -4.78
C HIS A 74 4.22 -4.26 -4.02
N ARG A 75 3.09 -3.55 -3.87
CA ARG A 75 2.03 -3.90 -2.92
C ARG A 75 1.48 -5.31 -3.12
N TRP A 76 1.24 -5.73 -4.36
CA TRP A 76 0.69 -7.06 -4.62
C TRP A 76 1.66 -8.18 -4.19
N TYR A 77 2.93 -8.07 -4.57
CA TYR A 77 3.96 -9.05 -4.21
C TYR A 77 4.17 -9.13 -2.69
N ASP A 78 4.09 -8.00 -2.00
CA ASP A 78 4.17 -7.95 -0.55
C ASP A 78 3.01 -8.68 0.13
N LEU A 79 1.79 -8.47 -0.35
CA LEU A 79 0.61 -9.17 0.19
C LEU A 79 0.68 -10.68 -0.04
N VAL A 80 1.11 -11.11 -1.24
CA VAL A 80 1.24 -12.53 -1.60
C VAL A 80 2.30 -13.21 -0.76
N ARG A 81 3.52 -12.66 -0.66
CA ARG A 81 4.60 -13.29 0.13
C ARG A 81 4.29 -13.35 1.62
N TRP A 82 3.42 -12.48 2.12
CA TRP A 82 2.96 -12.47 3.50
C TRP A 82 1.73 -13.36 3.76
N GLY A 83 1.12 -13.92 2.71
CA GLY A 83 -0.06 -14.77 2.83
C GLY A 83 -1.34 -14.02 3.21
N ILE A 84 -1.40 -12.69 3.03
CA ILE A 84 -2.53 -11.85 3.46
C ILE A 84 -3.25 -11.16 2.30
N ALA A 85 -3.00 -11.60 1.06
CA ALA A 85 -3.61 -10.99 -0.13
C ALA A 85 -5.13 -11.10 -0.13
N SER A 86 -5.69 -12.26 0.22
CA SER A 86 -7.13 -12.45 0.26
C SER A 86 -7.81 -11.57 1.31
N GLU A 87 -7.25 -11.50 2.52
CA GLU A 87 -7.78 -10.66 3.61
C GLU A 87 -7.78 -9.18 3.22
N GLU A 88 -6.64 -8.65 2.79
CA GLU A 88 -6.51 -7.22 2.47
C GLU A 88 -7.37 -6.82 1.26
N LEU A 89 -7.34 -7.60 0.17
CA LEU A 89 -8.06 -7.26 -1.05
C LEU A 89 -9.57 -7.39 -0.89
N ASN A 90 -10.06 -8.39 -0.16
CA ASN A 90 -11.50 -8.49 0.12
C ASN A 90 -11.97 -7.40 1.09
N SER A 91 -11.13 -6.99 2.07
CA SER A 91 -11.41 -5.83 2.92
C SER A 91 -11.53 -4.54 2.09
N PHE A 92 -10.59 -4.31 1.16
CA PHE A 92 -10.63 -3.18 0.23
C PHE A 92 -11.88 -3.21 -0.65
N VAL A 93 -12.19 -4.35 -1.28
CA VAL A 93 -13.37 -4.51 -2.13
C VAL A 93 -14.66 -4.20 -1.35
N LYS A 94 -14.78 -4.68 -0.11
CA LYS A 94 -15.95 -4.42 0.74
C LYS A 94 -16.10 -2.93 1.07
N TYR A 95 -15.00 -2.24 1.36
CA TYR A 95 -15.01 -0.80 1.61
C TYR A 95 -15.43 -0.03 0.36
N GLU A 96 -14.78 -0.30 -0.77
CA GLU A 96 -15.02 0.41 -2.03
C GLU A 96 -16.38 0.12 -2.65
N ALA A 97 -16.99 -1.05 -2.39
CA ALA A 97 -18.33 -1.39 -2.86
C ALA A 97 -19.41 -0.40 -2.38
N GLN A 98 -19.14 0.37 -1.33
CA GLN A 98 -20.02 1.45 -0.86
C GLN A 98 -20.07 2.64 -1.83
N TYR A 99 -19.03 2.81 -2.65
CA TYR A 99 -18.83 3.98 -3.51
C TYR A 99 -18.77 3.63 -5.00
N LEU A 100 -18.31 2.42 -5.34
CA LEU A 100 -18.03 1.99 -6.71
C LEU A 100 -18.75 0.68 -7.02
N SER A 101 -19.76 0.76 -7.90
CA SER A 101 -20.62 -0.36 -8.28
C SER A 101 -19.89 -1.58 -8.85
N LYS A 102 -18.72 -1.39 -9.49
CA LYS A 102 -17.89 -2.48 -10.01
C LYS A 102 -17.45 -3.47 -8.91
N TYR A 103 -17.38 -3.03 -7.66
CA TYR A 103 -16.99 -3.88 -6.53
C TYR A 103 -18.15 -4.57 -5.83
N ALA A 104 -19.40 -4.25 -6.17
CA ALA A 104 -20.59 -4.77 -5.47
C ALA A 104 -20.65 -6.30 -5.39
N ASN A 105 -20.18 -6.98 -6.44
CA ASN A 105 -20.13 -8.45 -6.52
C ASN A 105 -18.70 -8.97 -6.79
N SER A 106 -17.68 -8.17 -6.45
CA SER A 106 -16.28 -8.59 -6.62
C SER A 106 -15.82 -9.41 -5.40
N VAL A 107 -14.99 -10.42 -5.66
CA VAL A 107 -14.32 -11.20 -4.62
C VAL A 107 -12.93 -11.58 -5.13
N TYR A 108 -11.94 -11.53 -4.25
CA TYR A 108 -10.61 -12.07 -4.51
C TYR A 108 -10.52 -13.51 -4.00
N ASN A 109 -10.18 -14.44 -4.87
CA ASN A 109 -9.91 -15.83 -4.51
C ASN A 109 -8.48 -16.00 -4.01
N GLU A 110 -8.28 -16.70 -2.90
CA GLU A 110 -6.97 -16.98 -2.32
C GLU A 110 -6.00 -17.71 -3.27
N LYS A 111 -6.51 -18.47 -4.24
CA LYS A 111 -5.71 -19.17 -5.26
C LYS A 111 -5.11 -18.21 -6.31
N TRP A 112 -5.61 -16.99 -6.44
CA TRP A 112 -5.11 -16.02 -7.44
C TRP A 112 -3.75 -15.39 -7.09
N VAL A 113 -3.05 -15.91 -6.08
CA VAL A 113 -1.68 -15.53 -5.71
C VAL A 113 -0.64 -15.83 -6.80
N THR A 114 -0.96 -16.68 -7.76
CA THR A 114 -0.13 -16.97 -8.94
C THR A 114 -0.93 -16.71 -10.20
N LEU A 115 -0.31 -16.16 -11.24
CA LEU A 115 -0.93 -16.08 -12.56
C LEU A 115 -0.93 -17.46 -13.24
N PRO A 116 -1.94 -17.78 -14.06
CA PRO A 116 -1.98 -19.05 -14.77
C PRO A 116 -0.88 -19.09 -15.83
N ILE A 117 -0.27 -20.25 -16.01
CA ILE A 117 0.56 -20.49 -17.20
C ILE A 117 -0.35 -20.44 -18.43
N PRO A 118 -0.01 -19.68 -19.49
CA PRO A 118 -0.86 -19.56 -20.66
C PRO A 118 -1.17 -20.93 -21.29
N HIS A 119 -2.45 -21.22 -21.52
CA HIS A 119 -2.91 -22.55 -21.94
C HIS A 119 -2.24 -23.04 -23.24
N ASN A 120 -2.04 -22.14 -24.21
CA ASN A 120 -1.35 -22.47 -25.46
C ASN A 120 0.09 -22.95 -25.26
N GLN A 121 0.77 -22.54 -24.19
CA GLN A 121 2.12 -23.02 -23.88
C GLN A 121 2.07 -24.44 -23.31
N ILE A 122 1.07 -24.75 -22.48
CA ILE A 122 0.85 -26.10 -21.93
C ILE A 122 0.60 -27.10 -23.08
N LEU A 123 -0.31 -26.77 -24.00
CA LEU A 123 -0.63 -27.63 -25.13
C LEU A 123 0.57 -27.88 -26.05
N LYS A 124 1.40 -26.86 -26.28
CA LYS A 124 2.59 -26.97 -27.15
C LYS A 124 3.68 -27.87 -26.59
N MET A 125 3.73 -28.04 -25.27
CA MET A 125 4.79 -28.77 -24.57
C MET A 125 4.45 -30.24 -24.34
N ASP A 126 3.32 -30.72 -24.89
CA ASP A 126 2.91 -32.14 -24.92
C ASP A 126 3.07 -32.88 -23.58
N GLY A 127 2.55 -32.26 -22.51
CA GLY A 127 2.56 -32.83 -21.16
C GLY A 127 3.83 -32.56 -20.33
N LEU A 128 4.89 -31.98 -20.90
CA LEU A 128 6.10 -31.59 -20.14
C LEU A 128 5.87 -30.36 -19.27
N LEU A 129 5.07 -29.40 -19.75
CA LEU A 129 4.68 -28.21 -18.99
C LEU A 129 3.31 -28.43 -18.37
N VAL A 130 3.24 -28.44 -17.04
CA VAL A 130 2.00 -28.62 -16.27
C VAL A 130 1.56 -27.32 -15.63
N GLN A 131 0.25 -27.13 -15.45
CA GLN A 131 -0.30 -25.97 -14.77
C GLN A 131 0.09 -25.93 -13.29
N ASN A 132 0.16 -24.73 -12.71
CA ASN A 132 0.33 -24.55 -11.27
C ASN A 132 -0.88 -25.08 -10.47
N GLU A 133 -0.67 -25.50 -9.22
CA GLU A 133 -1.73 -26.12 -8.39
C GLU A 133 -2.96 -25.22 -8.18
N ASN A 134 -2.74 -23.91 -8.16
CA ASN A 134 -3.80 -22.93 -7.94
C ASN A 134 -4.79 -22.82 -9.11
N TRP A 135 -4.43 -23.33 -10.30
CA TRP A 135 -5.25 -23.27 -11.51
C TRP A 135 -5.55 -24.66 -12.10
N LYS A 136 -5.35 -25.72 -11.31
CA LYS A 136 -5.86 -27.06 -11.61
C LYS A 136 -7.32 -27.21 -11.17
#